data_AF-A0A2D8BQ75-F1
#
_entry.id   AF-A0A2D8BQ75-F1
#
_cell.length_a   1.000
_cell.length_b   1.000
_cell.length_c   1.000
_cell.angle_alpha   90.00
_cell.angle_beta   90.00
_cell.angle_gamma   90.00
#
_symmetry.space_group_name_H-M   'P 1'
#
loop_
_entity.id
_entity.type
_entity.pdbx_description
1 polymer ?
#
loop_
_entity_poly.entity_id
_entity_poly.type
_entity_poly.pdbx_seq_one_letter_code
_entity_poly.pdbx_strand_id
1 'polypeptide(L)'
;MIGLAVLLVLVLGIWFVFGRGEPAAELVIETEAVATADLRRSVSATGTVRALVQVQVGSQLSGQVAELAVDFNSPVEEGQVIARIDPQTFQTRVREAQASLSTARAQLQLQRASLGRVDANLLVAQQEFDRVAQLHERGIASDAALQTAQAQLESSQSERAVALAQISNALATVEQREATLEGAEIDLERTVIRSPIDGVVVDRQVDVGQTVAASMSAPTLFVIAQDLNRIQIDAQVDESDIGEIATGQPVSFTVDAFVGRTYEGVVDQIRLAATNTNNVVTYTVVVTAENPGERLLPGMTANLDIVTGEREGVLAVPNSALRFRPSGSLEGQAIAAADTGGGEGRGARGGGPASRGGGGAGGGMMARMAEELDMTEDQQAQAQDAMRRVFASIQAQAASGGEFDRSAIPARIEAALRDVLTPEQMRRYRELSAARAEIRPGSVWVERADGMLEERRVQLGVSDGQKTEIVGGQLEAGEPVVTRAREAG
;
A
#
# COMPACT_ATOMS: atom_id res chain seq x y z
N MET A 1 48.92 -80.50 28.48
CA MET A 1 47.74 -80.57 27.58
C MET A 1 46.65 -79.55 27.93
N ILE A 2 46.39 -79.24 29.21
CA ILE A 2 45.30 -78.32 29.61
C ILE A 2 45.63 -76.83 29.33
N GLY A 3 46.90 -76.40 29.47
CA GLY A 3 47.29 -74.99 29.25
C GLY A 3 47.18 -74.50 27.80
N LEU A 4 47.31 -75.39 26.80
CA LEU A 4 47.18 -75.03 25.39
C LEU A 4 45.72 -74.78 25.00
N ALA A 5 44.79 -75.54 25.59
CA ALA A 5 43.35 -75.39 25.35
C ALA A 5 42.81 -74.07 25.91
N VAL A 6 43.29 -73.64 27.08
CA VAL A 6 42.88 -72.36 27.69
C VAL A 6 43.38 -71.16 26.88
N LEU A 7 44.60 -71.24 26.33
CA LEU A 7 45.15 -70.18 25.49
C LEU A 7 44.39 -70.05 24.16
N LEU A 8 43.97 -71.18 23.57
CA LEU A 8 43.18 -71.20 22.34
C LEU A 8 41.77 -70.62 22.55
N VAL A 9 41.14 -70.91 23.70
CA VAL A 9 39.85 -70.33 24.08
C VAL A 9 39.96 -68.83 24.37
N LEU A 10 41.06 -68.37 24.97
CA LEU A 10 41.29 -66.93 25.18
C LEU A 10 41.55 -66.19 23.87
N VAL A 11 42.30 -66.77 22.93
CA VAL A 11 42.54 -66.17 21.61
C VAL A 11 41.27 -66.18 20.76
N LEU A 12 40.48 -67.26 20.79
CA LEU A 12 39.15 -67.31 20.15
C LEU A 12 38.17 -66.35 20.83
N GLY A 13 38.22 -66.20 22.15
CA GLY A 13 37.40 -65.24 22.89
C GLY A 13 37.75 -63.80 22.55
N ILE A 14 39.04 -63.46 22.47
CA ILE A 14 39.52 -62.14 22.03
C ILE A 14 39.17 -61.92 20.56
N TRP A 15 39.32 -62.91 19.68
CA TRP A 15 38.94 -62.80 18.28
C TRP A 15 37.41 -62.71 18.09
N PHE A 16 36.61 -63.32 18.96
CA PHE A 16 35.15 -63.24 18.88
C PHE A 16 34.59 -61.94 19.46
N VAL A 17 35.29 -61.35 20.45
CA VAL A 17 34.93 -60.06 21.06
C VAL A 17 35.47 -58.88 20.25
N PHE A 18 36.65 -58.99 19.61
CA PHE A 18 37.25 -57.92 18.78
C PHE A 18 37.11 -58.12 17.26
N GLY A 19 36.75 -59.31 16.80
CA GLY A 19 36.59 -59.63 15.36
C GLY A 19 35.15 -59.55 14.85
N ARG A 20 34.17 -59.26 15.72
CA ARG A 20 32.89 -58.69 15.27
C ARG A 20 33.09 -57.19 15.10
N GLY A 21 33.54 -56.80 13.91
CA GLY A 21 33.19 -55.46 13.42
C GLY A 21 31.66 -55.37 13.46
N GLU A 22 31.15 -54.34 14.13
CA GLU A 22 29.74 -53.99 14.03
C GLU A 22 29.37 -53.99 12.54
N PRO A 23 28.31 -54.70 12.10
CA PRO A 23 27.86 -54.55 10.73
C PRO A 23 27.58 -53.07 10.54
N ALA A 24 28.31 -52.44 9.61
CA ALA A 24 28.12 -51.05 9.27
C ALA A 24 26.63 -50.86 9.01
N ALA A 25 26.00 -49.99 9.80
CA ALA A 25 24.58 -49.67 9.66
C ALA A 25 24.29 -49.41 8.18
N GLU A 26 23.36 -50.18 7.60
CA GLU A 26 23.02 -50.09 6.19
C GLU A 26 22.37 -48.72 5.98
N LEU A 27 23.12 -47.77 5.42
CA LEU A 27 22.66 -46.42 5.19
C LEU A 27 21.67 -46.43 4.03
N VAL A 28 20.41 -46.07 4.31
CA VAL A 28 19.39 -45.88 3.27
C VAL A 28 19.48 -44.43 2.80
N ILE A 29 20.03 -44.25 1.61
CA ILE A 29 20.10 -42.97 0.91
C ILE A 29 18.83 -42.82 0.07
N GLU A 30 18.09 -41.75 0.30
CA GLU A 30 16.94 -41.37 -0.53
C GLU A 30 17.40 -40.36 -1.57
N THR A 31 17.39 -40.79 -2.83
CA THR A 31 17.69 -39.95 -3.98
C THR A 31 16.42 -39.57 -4.73
N GLU A 32 16.42 -38.37 -5.31
CA GLU A 32 15.38 -37.92 -6.23
C GLU A 32 16.05 -37.51 -7.55
N ALA A 33 15.44 -37.81 -8.69
CA ALA A 33 16.00 -37.45 -9.98
C ALA A 33 15.79 -35.96 -10.27
N VAL A 34 16.82 -35.29 -10.76
CA VAL A 34 16.71 -33.91 -11.26
C VAL A 34 15.76 -33.89 -12.45
N ALA A 35 14.68 -33.11 -12.38
CA ALA A 35 13.68 -33.05 -13.44
C ALA A 35 13.41 -31.59 -13.84
N THR A 36 12.99 -31.41 -15.09
CA THR A 36 12.38 -30.16 -15.53
C THR A 36 11.04 -29.99 -14.83
N ALA A 37 10.83 -28.83 -14.21
CA ALA A 37 9.60 -28.48 -13.53
C ALA A 37 9.26 -27.01 -13.77
N ASP A 38 7.97 -26.70 -13.71
CA ASP A 38 7.50 -25.33 -13.73
C ASP A 38 7.50 -24.81 -12.30
N LEU A 39 8.28 -23.76 -12.04
CA LEU A 39 8.40 -23.14 -10.73
C LEU A 39 7.55 -21.89 -10.68
N ARG A 40 6.68 -21.81 -9.66
CA ARG A 40 5.85 -20.63 -9.38
C ARG A 40 6.19 -20.10 -8.00
N ARG A 41 6.67 -18.86 -7.93
CA ARG A 41 6.83 -18.16 -6.66
C ARG A 41 5.54 -17.40 -6.38
N SER A 42 4.93 -17.70 -5.24
CA SER A 42 3.75 -17.01 -4.75
C SER A 42 3.98 -16.46 -3.35
N VAL A 43 3.43 -15.28 -3.09
CA VAL A 43 3.33 -14.69 -1.75
C VAL A 43 1.89 -14.87 -1.27
N SER A 44 1.72 -15.57 -0.16
CA SER A 44 0.41 -15.75 0.45
C SER A 44 0.09 -14.56 1.35
N ALA A 45 -1.13 -14.03 1.24
CA ALA A 45 -1.63 -12.91 2.01
C ALA A 45 -3.08 -13.14 2.42
N THR A 46 -3.52 -12.50 3.49
CA THR A 46 -4.93 -12.53 3.91
C THR A 46 -5.54 -11.15 3.72
N GLY A 47 -6.80 -11.11 3.29
CA GLY A 47 -7.47 -9.87 2.96
C GLY A 47 -8.95 -9.89 3.26
N THR A 48 -9.55 -8.70 3.25
CA THR A 48 -11.00 -8.54 3.41
C THR A 48 -11.62 -8.09 2.10
N VAL A 49 -12.70 -8.77 1.70
CA VAL A 49 -13.49 -8.42 0.52
C VAL A 49 -14.30 -7.16 0.81
N ARG A 50 -14.28 -6.19 -0.10
CA ARG A 50 -15.02 -4.93 -0.04
C ARG A 50 -15.72 -4.69 -1.38
N ALA A 51 -16.81 -3.95 -1.35
CA ALA A 51 -17.37 -3.39 -2.57
C ALA A 51 -16.40 -2.37 -3.17
N LEU A 52 -16.36 -2.29 -4.50
CA LEU A 52 -15.49 -1.33 -5.20
C LEU A 52 -15.82 0.12 -4.82
N VAL A 53 -17.11 0.44 -4.74
CA VAL A 53 -17.61 1.75 -4.33
C VAL A 53 -18.58 1.55 -3.16
N GLN A 54 -18.22 2.10 -2.01
CA GLN A 54 -19.03 2.11 -0.79
C GLN A 54 -19.14 3.54 -0.26
N VAL A 55 -20.33 3.96 0.15
CA VAL A 55 -20.58 5.27 0.74
C VAL A 55 -21.24 5.09 2.10
N GLN A 56 -20.72 5.81 3.08
CA GLN A 56 -21.27 5.84 4.42
C GLN A 56 -22.21 7.04 4.51
N VAL A 57 -23.50 6.76 4.72
CA VAL A 57 -24.53 7.79 4.87
C VAL A 57 -24.75 8.05 6.35
N GLY A 58 -24.48 9.27 6.79
CA GLY A 58 -24.66 9.69 8.19
C GLY A 58 -25.68 10.83 8.34
N SER A 59 -25.98 11.19 9.59
CA SER A 59 -26.78 12.38 9.89
C SER A 59 -25.92 13.59 10.22
N GLN A 60 -26.27 14.74 9.65
CA GLN A 60 -25.71 16.05 10.02
C GLN A 60 -26.48 16.72 11.17
N LEU A 61 -27.69 16.22 11.46
CA LEU A 61 -28.58 16.78 12.47
C LEU A 61 -28.81 15.79 13.62
N SER A 62 -28.92 16.34 14.82
CA SER A 62 -29.33 15.56 15.99
C SER A 62 -30.86 15.47 16.05
N GLY A 63 -31.38 14.30 16.38
CA GLY A 63 -32.81 14.07 16.50
C GLY A 63 -33.13 12.59 16.67
N GLN A 64 -34.41 12.28 16.86
CA GLN A 64 -34.88 10.89 16.92
C GLN A 64 -35.19 10.40 15.51
N VAL A 65 -34.81 9.17 15.17
CA VAL A 65 -35.23 8.55 13.91
C VAL A 65 -36.71 8.21 14.01
N ALA A 66 -37.52 8.86 13.19
CA ALA A 66 -38.97 8.68 13.17
C ALA A 66 -39.39 7.52 12.26
N GLU A 67 -38.70 7.34 11.14
CA GLU A 67 -39.05 6.36 10.12
C GLU A 67 -37.80 5.83 9.40
N LEU A 68 -37.82 4.54 9.07
CA LEU A 68 -36.86 3.87 8.18
C LEU A 68 -37.63 3.36 6.97
N ALA A 69 -37.23 3.80 5.78
CA ALA A 69 -37.90 3.44 4.52
C ALA A 69 -37.24 2.22 3.82
N VAL A 70 -36.03 1.86 4.24
CA VAL A 70 -35.25 0.76 3.67
C VAL A 70 -34.64 -0.08 4.79
N ASP A 71 -34.39 -1.35 4.49
CA ASP A 71 -33.78 -2.30 5.42
C ASP A 71 -32.52 -2.94 4.80
N PHE A 72 -31.85 -3.81 5.55
CA PHE A 72 -30.71 -4.59 5.07
C PHE A 72 -31.01 -5.27 3.74
N ASN A 73 -30.04 -5.25 2.81
CA ASN A 73 -30.12 -5.84 1.47
C ASN A 73 -31.19 -5.21 0.55
N SER A 74 -31.81 -4.09 0.93
CA SER A 74 -32.75 -3.39 0.06
C SER A 74 -31.98 -2.65 -1.04
N PRO A 75 -32.40 -2.76 -2.31
CA PRO A 75 -31.87 -1.91 -3.37
C PRO A 75 -32.38 -0.48 -3.19
N VAL A 76 -31.53 0.49 -3.49
CA VAL A 76 -31.80 1.92 -3.38
C VAL A 76 -31.32 2.67 -4.61
N GLU A 77 -32.09 3.69 -4.99
CA GLU A 77 -31.75 4.62 -6.07
C GLU A 77 -31.15 5.92 -5.50
N GLU A 78 -30.34 6.62 -6.28
CA GLU A 78 -29.81 7.93 -5.95
C GLU A 78 -30.95 8.92 -5.65
N GLY A 79 -30.86 9.61 -4.50
CA GLY A 79 -31.88 10.54 -4.02
C GLY A 79 -33.08 9.89 -3.33
N GLN A 80 -33.19 8.55 -3.34
CA GLN A 80 -34.25 7.84 -2.63
C GLN A 80 -34.18 8.10 -1.12
N VAL A 81 -35.33 8.33 -0.49
CA VAL A 81 -35.43 8.50 0.96
C VAL A 81 -35.19 7.16 1.64
N ILE A 82 -34.19 7.10 2.51
CA ILE A 82 -33.81 5.88 3.26
C ILE A 82 -34.20 5.96 4.73
N ALA A 83 -34.18 7.16 5.33
CA ALA A 83 -34.60 7.39 6.70
C ALA A 83 -35.10 8.82 6.91
N ARG A 84 -35.88 9.02 7.97
CA ARG A 84 -36.40 10.33 8.37
C ARG A 84 -36.17 10.56 9.86
N ILE A 85 -35.57 11.69 10.20
CA ILE A 85 -35.49 12.22 11.56
C ILE A 85 -36.79 12.97 11.85
N ASP A 86 -37.25 12.93 13.11
CA ASP A 86 -38.45 13.65 13.54
C ASP A 86 -38.40 15.13 13.12
N PRO A 87 -39.27 15.56 12.19
CA PRO A 87 -39.20 16.90 11.62
C PRO A 87 -39.93 17.94 12.48
N GLN A 88 -40.66 17.56 13.52
CA GLN A 88 -41.58 18.47 14.22
C GLN A 88 -40.90 19.73 14.76
N THR A 89 -39.71 19.58 15.34
CA THR A 89 -38.93 20.69 15.88
C THR A 89 -38.43 21.62 14.76
N PHE A 90 -37.97 21.05 13.65
CA PHE A 90 -37.49 21.79 12.48
C PHE A 90 -38.62 22.50 11.73
N GLN A 91 -39.76 21.85 11.53
CA GLN A 91 -40.97 22.47 10.97
C GLN A 91 -41.45 23.65 11.81
N THR A 92 -41.32 23.55 13.13
CA THR A 92 -41.67 24.66 14.03
C THR A 92 -40.72 25.83 13.85
N ARG A 93 -39.41 25.59 13.72
CA ARG A 93 -38.42 26.65 13.42
C ARG A 93 -38.66 27.33 12.08
N VAL A 94 -39.01 26.58 11.03
CA VAL A 94 -39.40 27.16 9.72
C VAL A 94 -40.60 28.08 9.88
N ARG A 95 -41.64 27.65 10.62
CA ARG A 95 -42.83 28.49 10.88
C ARG A 95 -42.48 29.76 11.68
N GLU A 96 -41.61 29.67 12.67
CA GLU A 96 -41.14 30.83 13.45
C GLU A 96 -40.34 31.82 12.58
N ALA A 97 -39.43 31.31 11.74
CA ALA A 97 -38.65 32.12 10.81
C ALA A 97 -39.56 32.81 9.77
N GLN A 98 -40.54 32.09 9.24
CA GLN A 98 -41.53 32.63 8.30
C GLN A 98 -42.37 33.76 8.94
N ALA A 99 -42.83 33.58 10.18
CA ALA A 99 -43.56 34.62 10.91
C ALA A 99 -42.69 35.86 11.19
N SER A 100 -41.41 35.64 11.50
CA SER A 100 -40.43 36.71 11.70
C SER A 100 -40.18 37.51 10.41
N LEU A 101 -40.07 36.83 9.28
CA LEU A 101 -39.96 37.44 7.95
C LEU A 101 -41.21 38.25 7.60
N SER A 102 -42.40 37.71 7.84
CA SER A 102 -43.67 38.42 7.65
C SER A 102 -43.70 39.74 8.44
N THR A 103 -43.23 39.70 9.68
CA THR A 103 -43.14 40.90 10.54
C THR A 103 -42.15 41.93 9.99
N ALA A 104 -40.98 41.50 9.52
CA ALA A 104 -40.00 42.39 8.89
C ALA A 104 -40.54 43.02 7.60
N ARG A 105 -41.25 42.25 6.76
CA ARG A 105 -41.90 42.76 5.54
C ARG A 105 -42.99 43.79 5.86
N ALA A 106 -43.80 43.53 6.90
CA ALA A 106 -44.78 44.51 7.37
C ALA A 106 -44.11 45.81 7.84
N GLN A 107 -42.98 45.73 8.56
CA GLN A 107 -42.23 46.91 8.98
C GLN A 107 -41.68 47.70 7.80
N LEU A 108 -41.13 47.02 6.78
CA LEU A 108 -40.69 47.66 5.54
C LEU A 108 -41.83 48.40 4.84
N GLN A 109 -43.02 47.80 4.81
CA GLN A 109 -44.21 48.44 4.24
C GLN A 109 -44.62 49.70 5.00
N LEU A 110 -44.52 49.68 6.35
CA LEU A 110 -44.74 50.88 7.17
C LEU A 110 -43.71 51.97 6.84
N GLN A 111 -42.43 51.64 6.64
CA GLN A 111 -41.41 52.64 6.26
C GLN A 111 -41.66 53.22 4.87
N ARG A 112 -42.08 52.39 3.91
CA ARG A 112 -42.48 52.85 2.56
C ARG A 112 -43.67 53.80 2.61
N ALA A 113 -44.67 53.50 3.44
CA ALA A 113 -45.81 54.40 3.64
C ALA A 113 -45.39 55.73 4.31
N SER A 114 -44.46 55.68 5.27
CA SER A 114 -43.88 56.86 5.90
C SER A 114 -43.15 57.77 4.89
N LEU A 115 -42.36 57.18 3.98
CA LEU A 115 -41.69 57.92 2.91
C LEU A 115 -42.71 58.67 2.04
N GLY A 116 -43.85 58.05 1.69
CA GLY A 116 -44.89 58.72 0.91
C GLY A 116 -45.43 59.99 1.59
N ARG A 117 -45.54 60.00 2.91
CA ARG A 117 -45.89 61.21 3.69
C ARG A 117 -44.79 62.27 3.62
N VAL A 118 -43.52 61.86 3.72
CA VAL A 118 -42.37 62.76 3.64
C VAL A 118 -42.23 63.37 2.25
N ASP A 119 -42.43 62.57 1.19
CA ASP A 119 -42.42 63.04 -0.20
C ASP A 119 -43.53 64.07 -0.46
N ALA A 120 -44.72 63.88 0.11
CA ALA A 120 -45.80 64.86 0.03
C ALA A 120 -45.45 66.19 0.70
N ASN A 121 -44.80 66.14 1.88
CA ASN A 121 -44.33 67.34 2.57
C ASN A 121 -43.22 68.06 1.79
N LEU A 122 -42.29 67.30 1.20
CA LEU A 122 -41.23 67.85 0.35
C LEU A 122 -41.81 68.56 -0.87
N LEU A 123 -42.84 67.99 -1.50
CA LEU A 123 -43.52 68.63 -2.64
C LEU A 123 -44.12 69.99 -2.25
N VAL A 124 -44.77 70.07 -1.08
CA VAL A 124 -45.33 71.34 -0.57
C VAL A 124 -44.22 72.36 -0.30
N ALA A 125 -43.12 71.95 0.34
CA ALA A 125 -41.97 72.81 0.60
C ALA A 125 -41.31 73.32 -0.70
N GLN A 126 -41.22 72.46 -1.72
CA GLN A 126 -40.69 72.80 -3.03
C GLN A 126 -41.56 73.85 -3.74
N GLN A 127 -42.87 73.65 -3.78
CA GLN A 127 -43.81 74.60 -4.38
C GLN A 127 -43.78 75.96 -3.70
N GLU A 128 -43.65 75.98 -2.37
CA GLU A 128 -43.54 77.23 -1.62
C GLU A 128 -42.23 77.96 -1.90
N PHE A 129 -41.10 77.23 -1.96
CA PHE A 129 -39.82 77.79 -2.37
C PHE A 129 -39.89 78.39 -3.78
N ASP A 130 -40.44 77.65 -4.75
CA ASP A 130 -40.57 78.12 -6.13
C ASP A 130 -41.46 79.38 -6.21
N ARG A 131 -42.55 79.41 -5.45
CA ARG A 131 -43.45 80.58 -5.37
C ARG A 131 -42.76 81.79 -4.77
N VAL A 132 -42.05 81.64 -3.66
CA VAL A 132 -41.34 82.74 -2.98
C VAL A 132 -40.16 83.23 -3.81
N ALA A 133 -39.41 82.33 -4.48
CA ALA A 133 -38.33 82.68 -5.40
C ALA A 133 -38.83 83.55 -6.55
N GLN A 134 -39.95 83.18 -7.21
CA GLN A 134 -40.54 83.99 -8.28
C GLN A 134 -41.01 85.37 -7.80
N LEU A 135 -41.53 85.46 -6.56
CA LEU A 135 -41.95 86.74 -5.98
C LEU A 135 -40.75 87.61 -5.58
N HIS A 136 -39.65 87.00 -5.12
CA HIS A 136 -38.40 87.68 -4.80
C HIS A 136 -37.72 88.24 -6.04
N GLU A 137 -37.66 87.48 -7.14
CA GLU A 137 -37.14 87.95 -8.44
C GLU A 137 -37.90 89.17 -8.97
N ARG A 138 -39.19 89.27 -8.67
CA ARG A 138 -40.04 90.42 -9.01
C ARG A 138 -39.92 91.59 -8.02
N GLY A 139 -39.08 91.48 -7.00
CA GLY A 139 -38.86 92.49 -5.95
C GLY A 139 -40.01 92.61 -4.94
N ILE A 140 -40.90 91.61 -4.87
CA ILE A 140 -42.10 91.63 -4.01
C ILE A 140 -41.82 90.96 -2.65
N ALA A 141 -41.04 89.87 -2.63
CA ALA A 141 -40.69 89.16 -1.40
C ALA A 141 -39.33 89.64 -0.84
N SER A 142 -39.14 89.56 0.48
CA SER A 142 -37.88 89.92 1.15
C SER A 142 -36.85 88.78 1.13
N ASP A 143 -35.56 89.11 1.25
CA ASP A 143 -34.48 88.12 1.36
C ASP A 143 -34.71 87.13 2.51
N ALA A 144 -35.24 87.61 3.64
CA ALA A 144 -35.56 86.78 4.79
C ALA A 144 -36.65 85.73 4.48
N ALA A 145 -37.63 86.07 3.63
CA ALA A 145 -38.66 85.12 3.20
C ALA A 145 -38.07 84.02 2.32
N LEU A 146 -37.17 84.38 1.40
CA LEU A 146 -36.46 83.41 0.55
C LEU A 146 -35.58 82.47 1.38
N GLN A 147 -34.78 83.00 2.31
CA GLN A 147 -33.94 82.21 3.21
C GLN A 147 -34.76 81.23 4.06
N THR A 148 -35.93 81.65 4.52
CA THR A 148 -36.84 80.78 5.30
C THR A 148 -37.41 79.65 4.43
N ALA A 149 -37.84 79.95 3.21
CA ALA A 149 -38.34 78.94 2.28
C ALA A 149 -37.23 77.95 1.86
N GLN A 150 -36.01 78.44 1.65
CA GLN A 150 -34.85 77.59 1.34
C GLN A 150 -34.50 76.65 2.50
N ALA A 151 -34.43 77.17 3.73
CA ALA A 151 -34.17 76.35 4.92
C ALA A 151 -35.25 75.28 5.12
N GLN A 152 -36.52 75.58 4.83
CA GLN A 152 -37.62 74.61 4.92
C GLN A 152 -37.50 73.51 3.85
N LEU A 153 -37.11 73.86 2.63
CA LEU A 153 -36.85 72.89 1.56
C LEU A 153 -35.69 71.96 1.94
N GLU A 154 -34.56 72.51 2.40
CA GLU A 154 -33.39 71.73 2.83
C GLU A 154 -33.71 70.80 4.01
N SER A 155 -34.51 71.26 4.99
CA SER A 155 -35.01 70.42 6.08
C SER A 155 -35.84 69.24 5.55
N SER A 156 -36.76 69.50 4.61
CA SER A 156 -37.62 68.47 4.03
C SER A 156 -36.83 67.46 3.18
N GLN A 157 -35.77 67.91 2.49
CA GLN A 157 -34.85 67.03 1.77
C GLN A 157 -34.05 66.14 2.73
N SER A 158 -33.59 66.70 3.85
CA SER A 158 -32.91 65.94 4.90
C SER A 158 -33.82 64.88 5.53
N GLU A 159 -35.08 65.21 5.80
CA GLU A 159 -36.08 64.26 6.28
C GLU A 159 -36.31 63.11 5.29
N ARG A 160 -36.37 63.42 3.99
CA ARG A 160 -36.48 62.40 2.94
C ARG A 160 -35.25 61.49 2.91
N ALA A 161 -34.06 62.04 3.04
CA ALA A 161 -32.83 61.25 3.10
C ALA A 161 -32.83 60.28 4.30
N VAL A 162 -33.30 60.74 5.48
CA VAL A 162 -33.48 59.89 6.66
C VAL A 162 -34.51 58.78 6.42
N ALA A 163 -35.65 59.08 5.79
CA ALA A 163 -36.67 58.09 5.47
C ALA A 163 -36.15 57.02 4.49
N LEU A 164 -35.36 57.41 3.48
CA LEU A 164 -34.70 56.47 2.57
C LEU A 164 -33.69 55.58 3.30
N ALA A 165 -32.90 56.14 4.22
CA ALA A 165 -31.98 55.36 5.05
C ALA A 165 -32.73 54.37 5.96
N GLN A 166 -33.89 54.75 6.50
CA GLN A 166 -34.76 53.85 7.27
C GLN A 166 -35.31 52.70 6.42
N ILE A 167 -35.69 52.96 5.16
CA ILE A 167 -36.09 51.90 4.22
C ILE A 167 -34.91 50.97 3.93
N SER A 168 -33.72 51.51 3.70
CA SER A 168 -32.52 50.70 3.49
C SER A 168 -32.24 49.77 4.68
N ASN A 169 -32.37 50.27 5.91
CA ASN A 169 -32.22 49.46 7.12
C ASN A 169 -33.31 48.38 7.24
N ALA A 170 -34.56 48.71 6.90
CA ALA A 170 -35.66 47.76 6.90
C ALA A 170 -35.48 46.67 5.83
N LEU A 171 -34.97 47.03 4.65
CA LEU A 171 -34.63 46.07 3.59
C LEU A 171 -33.53 45.10 4.04
N ALA A 172 -32.44 45.60 4.63
CA ALA A 172 -31.38 44.76 5.18
C ALA A 172 -31.91 43.83 6.29
N THR A 173 -32.88 44.28 7.08
CA THR A 173 -33.55 43.43 8.08
C THR A 173 -34.39 42.34 7.41
N VAL A 174 -35.10 42.63 6.33
CA VAL A 174 -35.85 41.62 5.56
C VAL A 174 -34.91 40.57 4.99
N GLU A 175 -33.83 40.97 4.33
CA GLU A 175 -32.81 40.07 3.78
C GLU A 175 -32.20 39.17 4.86
N GLN A 176 -31.89 39.72 6.04
CA GLN A 176 -31.42 38.93 7.18
C GLN A 176 -32.44 37.88 7.64
N ARG A 177 -33.75 38.21 7.64
CA ARG A 177 -34.80 37.25 8.00
C ARG A 177 -35.04 36.21 6.92
N GLU A 178 -34.88 36.56 5.65
CA GLU A 178 -34.94 35.61 4.53
C GLU A 178 -33.81 34.57 4.64
N ALA A 179 -32.57 35.00 4.88
CA ALA A 179 -31.45 34.09 5.11
C ALA A 179 -31.66 33.18 6.34
N THR A 180 -32.31 33.69 7.39
CA THR A 180 -32.65 32.87 8.57
C THR A 180 -33.70 31.81 8.25
N LEU A 181 -34.70 32.14 7.42
CA LEU A 181 -35.70 31.19 6.95
C LEU A 181 -35.07 30.11 6.07
N GLU A 182 -34.24 30.49 5.11
CA GLU A 182 -33.52 29.56 4.23
C GLU A 182 -32.68 28.56 5.04
N GLY A 183 -31.96 29.03 6.06
CA GLY A 183 -31.22 28.15 6.96
C GLY A 183 -32.12 27.14 7.69
N ALA A 184 -33.29 27.57 8.17
CA ALA A 184 -34.25 26.68 8.82
C ALA A 184 -34.89 25.67 7.84
N GLU A 185 -35.09 26.06 6.58
CA GLU A 185 -35.60 25.18 5.52
C GLU A 185 -34.57 24.11 5.13
N ILE A 186 -33.29 24.49 4.99
CA ILE A 186 -32.19 23.54 4.74
C ILE A 186 -32.08 22.52 5.89
N ASP A 187 -32.19 22.98 7.14
CA ASP A 187 -32.18 22.07 8.28
C ASP A 187 -33.40 21.13 8.25
N LEU A 188 -34.58 21.62 7.86
CA LEU A 188 -35.74 20.76 7.67
C LEU A 188 -35.52 19.74 6.54
N GLU A 189 -34.91 20.13 5.42
CA GLU A 189 -34.59 19.20 4.33
C GLU A 189 -33.63 18.11 4.77
N ARG A 190 -32.59 18.47 5.54
CA ARG A 190 -31.61 17.55 6.13
C ARG A 190 -32.19 16.57 7.15
N THR A 191 -33.44 16.75 7.59
CA THR A 191 -34.15 15.70 8.37
C THR A 191 -34.46 14.47 7.53
N VAL A 192 -34.49 14.60 6.20
CA VAL A 192 -34.73 13.51 5.26
C VAL A 192 -33.38 13.00 4.77
N ILE A 193 -33.03 11.80 5.21
CA ILE A 193 -31.79 11.15 4.80
C ILE A 193 -32.04 10.42 3.48
N ARG A 194 -31.24 10.74 2.47
CA ARG A 194 -31.34 10.19 1.11
C ARG A 194 -30.09 9.40 0.75
N SER A 195 -30.23 8.45 -0.18
CA SER A 195 -29.07 7.76 -0.76
C SER A 195 -28.29 8.69 -1.69
N PRO A 196 -26.96 8.79 -1.57
CA PRO A 196 -26.12 9.57 -2.49
C PRO A 196 -25.74 8.82 -3.78
N ILE A 197 -25.99 7.51 -3.84
CA ILE A 197 -25.67 6.65 -4.99
C ILE A 197 -26.75 5.59 -5.18
N ASP A 198 -26.89 5.08 -6.40
CA ASP A 198 -27.61 3.81 -6.64
C ASP A 198 -26.82 2.66 -6.01
N GLY A 199 -27.50 1.66 -5.45
CA GLY A 199 -26.84 0.50 -4.86
C GLY A 199 -27.70 -0.36 -3.95
N VAL A 200 -27.06 -1.10 -3.05
CA VAL A 200 -27.71 -1.94 -2.04
C VAL A 200 -27.24 -1.56 -0.64
N VAL A 201 -28.15 -1.57 0.33
CA VAL A 201 -27.84 -1.34 1.75
C VAL A 201 -27.10 -2.55 2.32
N VAL A 202 -25.81 -2.38 2.58
CA VAL A 202 -24.92 -3.43 3.13
C VAL A 202 -25.00 -3.49 4.66
N ASP A 203 -25.06 -2.32 5.31
CA ASP A 203 -25.13 -2.22 6.76
C ASP A 203 -26.08 -1.10 7.19
N ARG A 204 -26.76 -1.31 8.31
CA ARG A 204 -27.68 -0.36 8.97
C ARG A 204 -27.35 -0.34 10.46
N GLN A 205 -26.98 0.84 10.95
CA GLN A 205 -26.49 1.04 12.32
C GLN A 205 -27.48 1.82 13.20
N VAL A 206 -28.74 1.91 12.77
CA VAL A 206 -29.78 2.68 13.46
C VAL A 206 -31.14 2.00 13.41
N ASP A 207 -31.93 2.20 14.47
CA ASP A 207 -33.30 1.72 14.59
C ASP A 207 -34.31 2.86 14.74
N VAL A 208 -35.58 2.60 14.37
CA VAL A 208 -36.69 3.55 14.61
C VAL A 208 -36.81 3.82 16.11
N GLY A 209 -36.90 5.09 16.48
CA GLY A 209 -36.98 5.54 17.86
C GLY A 209 -35.62 5.77 18.53
N GLN A 210 -34.51 5.40 17.89
CA GLN A 210 -33.18 5.73 18.39
C GLN A 210 -32.87 7.23 18.20
N THR A 211 -32.22 7.83 19.18
CA THR A 211 -31.75 9.22 19.08
C THR A 211 -30.34 9.27 18.53
N VAL A 212 -30.16 9.99 17.42
CA VAL A 212 -28.86 10.26 16.82
C VAL A 212 -28.34 11.61 17.31
N ALA A 213 -27.07 11.65 17.70
CA ALA A 213 -26.39 12.86 18.16
C ALA A 213 -25.25 13.20 17.17
N ALA A 214 -25.46 14.21 16.34
CA ALA A 214 -24.49 14.65 15.32
C ALA A 214 -23.57 15.78 15.82
N SER A 215 -23.59 16.11 17.12
CA SER A 215 -22.92 17.30 17.66
C SER A 215 -21.39 17.22 17.74
N MET A 216 -20.82 16.01 17.87
CA MET A 216 -19.36 15.81 18.00
C MET A 216 -18.76 15.05 16.81
N SER A 217 -19.56 14.20 16.16
CA SER A 217 -19.20 13.42 14.97
C SER A 217 -20.49 13.01 14.26
N ALA A 218 -20.49 12.96 12.93
CA ALA A 218 -21.64 12.46 12.19
C ALA A 218 -21.70 10.91 12.32
N PRO A 219 -22.70 10.34 13.03
CA PRO A 219 -22.82 8.91 13.12
C PRO A 219 -23.16 8.33 11.74
N THR A 220 -22.51 7.23 11.38
CA THR A 220 -22.87 6.43 10.21
C THR A 220 -24.20 5.73 10.49
N LEU A 221 -25.19 5.94 9.62
CA LEU A 221 -26.51 5.32 9.73
C LEU A 221 -26.62 4.13 8.78
N PHE A 222 -26.11 4.28 7.56
CA PHE A 222 -26.14 3.26 6.54
C PHE A 222 -24.81 3.17 5.79
N VAL A 223 -24.49 1.98 5.31
CA VAL A 223 -23.42 1.76 4.32
C VAL A 223 -24.07 1.23 3.06
N ILE A 224 -23.88 1.94 1.95
CA ILE A 224 -24.47 1.62 0.65
C ILE A 224 -23.33 1.26 -0.30
N ALA A 225 -23.45 0.11 -0.96
CA ALA A 225 -22.51 -0.34 -1.99
C ALA A 225 -23.16 -0.24 -3.36
N GLN A 226 -22.44 0.32 -4.34
CA GLN A 226 -22.98 0.58 -5.68
C GLN A 226 -23.24 -0.70 -6.48
N ASP A 227 -22.21 -1.54 -6.60
CA ASP A 227 -22.26 -2.76 -7.40
C ASP A 227 -21.45 -3.84 -6.71
N LEU A 228 -22.02 -5.04 -6.61
CA LEU A 228 -21.37 -6.23 -6.05
C LEU A 228 -20.77 -7.13 -7.13
N ASN A 229 -20.99 -6.84 -8.42
CA ASN A 229 -20.41 -7.59 -9.54
C ASN A 229 -18.89 -7.42 -9.67
N ARG A 230 -18.35 -6.34 -9.11
CA ARG A 230 -16.91 -6.11 -9.00
C ARG A 230 -16.56 -5.86 -7.55
N ILE A 231 -15.60 -6.61 -7.05
CA ILE A 231 -15.14 -6.51 -5.67
C ILE A 231 -13.68 -6.08 -5.65
N GLN A 232 -13.30 -5.49 -4.53
CA GLN A 232 -11.94 -5.16 -4.19
C GLN A 232 -11.57 -5.96 -2.95
N ILE A 233 -10.37 -6.52 -2.91
CA ILE A 233 -9.83 -7.21 -1.74
C ILE A 233 -8.68 -6.35 -1.22
N ASP A 234 -8.82 -5.88 0.02
CA ASP A 234 -7.74 -5.21 0.73
C ASP A 234 -6.90 -6.31 1.41
N ALA A 235 -5.84 -6.75 0.74
CA ALA A 235 -4.91 -7.78 1.21
C ALA A 235 -3.81 -7.18 2.08
N GLN A 236 -3.52 -7.79 3.22
CA GLN A 236 -2.43 -7.41 4.11
C GLN A 236 -1.21 -8.27 3.79
N VAL A 237 -0.15 -7.65 3.26
CA VAL A 237 1.11 -8.30 2.93
C VAL A 237 2.17 -7.86 3.94
N ASP A 238 3.04 -8.79 4.37
CA ASP A 238 4.16 -8.50 5.27
C ASP A 238 5.19 -7.55 4.62
N GLU A 239 5.87 -6.74 5.42
CA GLU A 239 6.97 -5.88 4.99
C GLU A 239 8.10 -6.66 4.28
N SER A 240 8.32 -7.92 4.66
CA SER A 240 9.35 -8.78 4.09
C SER A 240 9.08 -9.12 2.62
N ASP A 241 7.81 -9.19 2.22
CA ASP A 241 7.38 -9.72 0.93
C ASP A 241 6.91 -8.62 -0.05
N ILE A 242 6.59 -7.41 0.45
CA ILE A 242 6.07 -6.31 -0.39
C ILE A 242 7.03 -5.88 -1.50
N GLY A 243 8.33 -6.09 -1.33
CA GLY A 243 9.35 -5.75 -2.33
C GLY A 243 9.27 -6.59 -3.60
N GLU A 244 8.60 -7.75 -3.57
CA GLU A 244 8.43 -8.64 -4.71
C GLU A 244 7.11 -8.41 -5.48
N ILE A 245 6.21 -7.60 -4.91
CA ILE A 245 4.87 -7.38 -5.47
C ILE A 245 4.87 -6.16 -6.37
N ALA A 246 4.29 -6.32 -7.55
CA ALA A 246 4.13 -5.27 -8.54
C ALA A 246 2.67 -5.16 -9.00
N THR A 247 2.30 -3.96 -9.44
CA THR A 247 0.99 -3.69 -10.02
C THR A 247 0.78 -4.50 -11.30
N GLY A 248 -0.39 -5.09 -11.48
CA GLY A 248 -0.73 -5.93 -12.63
C GLY A 248 -0.42 -7.42 -12.48
N GLN A 249 0.15 -7.87 -11.35
CA GLN A 249 0.37 -9.30 -11.11
C GLN A 249 -0.96 -10.07 -10.95
N PRO A 250 -1.04 -11.30 -11.48
CA PRO A 250 -2.20 -12.15 -11.28
C PRO A 250 -2.24 -12.69 -9.84
N VAL A 251 -3.44 -12.74 -9.27
CA VAL A 251 -3.69 -13.19 -7.92
C VAL A 251 -4.76 -14.27 -7.97
N SER A 252 -4.46 -15.45 -7.42
CA SER A 252 -5.47 -16.47 -7.14
C SER A 252 -5.92 -16.33 -5.71
N PHE A 253 -7.22 -16.35 -5.44
CA PHE A 253 -7.72 -16.30 -4.07
C PHE A 253 -8.83 -17.30 -3.82
N THR A 254 -8.93 -17.72 -2.57
CA THR A 254 -9.98 -18.60 -2.07
C THR A 254 -10.70 -17.92 -0.91
N VAL A 255 -11.96 -18.27 -0.71
CA VAL A 255 -12.79 -17.71 0.37
C VAL A 255 -13.36 -18.87 1.16
N ASP A 256 -13.30 -18.78 2.49
CA ASP A 256 -13.70 -19.87 3.38
C ASP A 256 -15.16 -20.30 3.18
N ALA A 257 -16.02 -19.36 2.78
CA ALA A 257 -17.43 -19.62 2.47
C ALA A 257 -17.63 -20.55 1.25
N PHE A 258 -16.64 -20.65 0.35
CA PHE A 258 -16.72 -21.42 -0.89
C PHE A 258 -15.53 -22.36 -1.05
N VAL A 259 -15.54 -23.45 -0.30
CA VAL A 259 -14.49 -24.49 -0.33
C VAL A 259 -14.34 -25.09 -1.73
N GLY A 260 -13.09 -25.21 -2.20
CA GLY A 260 -12.75 -25.84 -3.47
C GLY A 260 -12.98 -24.97 -4.71
N ARG A 261 -13.30 -23.67 -4.55
CA ARG A 261 -13.36 -22.71 -5.65
C ARG A 261 -12.24 -21.69 -5.52
N THR A 262 -11.47 -21.57 -6.59
CA THR A 262 -10.45 -20.53 -6.74
C THR A 262 -11.01 -19.44 -7.64
N TYR A 263 -10.80 -18.20 -7.25
CA TYR A 263 -11.14 -17.01 -8.01
C TYR A 263 -9.85 -16.33 -8.45
N GLU A 264 -9.92 -15.62 -9.56
CA GLU A 264 -8.79 -14.87 -10.11
C GLU A 264 -9.04 -13.38 -9.96
N GLY A 265 -7.98 -12.65 -9.66
CA GLY A 265 -7.95 -11.20 -9.54
C GLY A 265 -6.61 -10.64 -9.99
N VAL A 266 -6.51 -9.32 -10.01
CA VAL A 266 -5.29 -8.61 -10.42
C VAL A 266 -4.94 -7.55 -9.39
N VAL A 267 -3.66 -7.40 -9.10
CA VAL A 267 -3.15 -6.30 -8.25
C VAL A 267 -3.38 -4.97 -8.96
N ASP A 268 -4.28 -4.14 -8.43
CA ASP A 268 -4.61 -2.83 -8.99
C ASP A 268 -3.72 -1.72 -8.41
N GLN A 269 -3.45 -1.77 -7.10
CA GLN A 269 -2.63 -0.76 -6.43
C GLN A 269 -1.97 -1.31 -5.17
N ILE A 270 -0.81 -0.77 -4.82
CA ILE A 270 -0.17 -0.99 -3.52
C ILE A 270 -0.27 0.31 -2.71
N ARG A 271 -0.83 0.27 -1.50
CA ARG A 271 -0.90 1.45 -0.62
C ARG A 271 0.47 1.70 0.00
N LEU A 272 0.95 2.93 -0.10
CA LEU A 272 2.27 3.33 0.43
C LEU A 272 2.29 3.47 1.96
N ALA A 273 1.13 3.65 2.59
CA ALA A 273 1.01 3.76 4.03
C ALA A 273 1.00 2.36 4.67
N ALA A 274 2.04 2.05 5.45
CA ALA A 274 2.11 0.83 6.23
C ALA A 274 1.11 0.88 7.40
N THR A 275 0.51 -0.27 7.72
CA THR A 275 -0.37 -0.46 8.87
C THR A 275 0.35 -1.33 9.90
N ASN A 276 0.46 -0.85 11.14
CA ASN A 276 1.02 -1.63 12.24
C ASN A 276 -0.12 -2.25 13.06
N THR A 277 -0.30 -3.56 12.97
CA THR A 277 -1.29 -4.30 13.76
C THR A 277 -0.54 -5.34 14.59
N ASN A 278 -0.66 -5.26 15.93
CA ASN A 278 0.03 -6.14 16.86
C ASN A 278 1.56 -6.22 16.65
N ASN A 279 2.20 -5.08 16.41
CA ASN A 279 3.65 -4.97 16.14
C ASN A 279 4.13 -5.65 14.84
N VAL A 280 3.22 -6.10 13.97
CA VAL A 280 3.53 -6.58 12.61
C VAL A 280 3.25 -5.45 11.62
N VAL A 281 4.27 -5.10 10.83
CA VAL A 281 4.17 -4.07 9.79
C VAL A 281 3.65 -4.74 8.51
N THR A 282 2.51 -4.26 8.02
CA THR A 282 1.89 -4.79 6.80
C THR A 282 1.58 -3.65 5.83
N TYR A 283 1.67 -3.94 4.54
CA TYR A 283 1.23 -3.06 3.47
C TYR A 283 -0.08 -3.57 2.89
N THR A 284 -1.02 -2.65 2.63
CA THR A 284 -2.29 -3.00 2.00
C THR A 284 -2.13 -3.05 0.49
N VAL A 285 -2.27 -4.23 -0.09
CA VAL A 285 -2.33 -4.44 -1.54
C VAL A 285 -3.80 -4.53 -1.94
N VAL A 286 -4.18 -3.71 -2.91
CA VAL A 286 -5.52 -3.63 -3.46
C VAL A 286 -5.62 -4.57 -4.66
N VAL A 287 -6.44 -5.60 -4.54
CA VAL A 287 -6.69 -6.57 -5.62
C VAL A 287 -8.11 -6.40 -6.13
N THR A 288 -8.29 -6.24 -7.44
CA THR A 288 -9.62 -6.17 -8.05
C THR A 288 -9.98 -7.55 -8.62
N ALA A 289 -11.22 -7.99 -8.37
CA ALA A 289 -11.74 -9.24 -8.90
C ALA A 289 -13.18 -9.10 -9.40
N GLU A 290 -13.53 -9.91 -10.41
CA GLU A 290 -14.89 -10.02 -10.90
C GLU A 290 -15.69 -11.00 -10.02
N ASN A 291 -16.93 -10.65 -9.72
CA ASN A 291 -17.85 -11.43 -8.89
C ASN A 291 -19.16 -11.70 -9.66
N PRO A 292 -19.11 -12.53 -10.72
CA PRO A 292 -20.29 -12.83 -11.51
C PRO A 292 -21.33 -13.55 -10.65
N GLY A 293 -22.49 -12.92 -10.49
CA GLY A 293 -23.61 -13.45 -9.70
C GLY A 293 -23.57 -13.10 -8.22
N GLU A 294 -22.80 -12.08 -7.82
CA GLU A 294 -22.88 -11.41 -6.50
C GLU A 294 -22.70 -12.36 -5.29
N ARG A 295 -21.88 -13.41 -5.48
CA ARG A 295 -21.71 -14.46 -4.46
C ARG A 295 -20.71 -14.07 -3.37
N LEU A 296 -19.70 -13.30 -3.76
CA LEU A 296 -18.71 -12.76 -2.83
C LEU A 296 -19.31 -11.52 -2.17
N LEU A 297 -19.53 -11.60 -0.87
CA LEU A 297 -20.13 -10.51 -0.10
C LEU A 297 -19.03 -9.67 0.57
N PRO A 298 -19.21 -8.33 0.68
CA PRO A 298 -18.34 -7.50 1.48
C PRO A 298 -18.22 -8.01 2.92
N GLY A 299 -17.02 -7.97 3.49
CA GLY A 299 -16.72 -8.48 4.83
C GLY A 299 -16.21 -9.92 4.87
N MET A 300 -16.22 -10.66 3.76
CA MET A 300 -15.61 -11.99 3.69
C MET A 300 -14.08 -11.91 3.84
N THR A 301 -13.49 -12.92 4.48
CA THR A 301 -12.03 -13.10 4.52
C THR A 301 -11.60 -13.93 3.32
N ALA A 302 -10.61 -13.43 2.58
CA ALA A 302 -10.02 -14.10 1.43
C ALA A 302 -8.55 -14.44 1.71
N ASN A 303 -8.15 -15.65 1.34
CA ASN A 303 -6.76 -16.07 1.32
C ASN A 303 -6.27 -15.93 -0.12
N LEU A 304 -5.27 -15.08 -0.32
CA LEU A 304 -4.75 -14.71 -1.63
C LEU A 304 -3.35 -15.29 -1.80
N ASP A 305 -3.07 -15.81 -2.98
CA ASP A 305 -1.75 -16.20 -3.43
C ASP A 305 -1.40 -15.31 -4.64
N ILE A 306 -0.47 -14.39 -4.42
CA ILE A 306 0.00 -13.42 -5.41
C ILE A 306 1.19 -14.03 -6.14
N VAL A 307 1.08 -14.22 -7.45
CA VAL A 307 2.16 -14.82 -8.24
C VAL A 307 3.21 -13.76 -8.55
N THR A 308 4.39 -13.85 -7.92
CA THR A 308 5.49 -12.89 -8.09
C THR A 308 6.48 -13.32 -9.19
N GLY A 309 6.44 -14.58 -9.62
CA GLY A 309 7.22 -15.05 -10.76
C GLY A 309 6.87 -16.48 -11.18
N GLU A 310 6.92 -16.74 -12.49
CA GLU A 310 6.72 -18.06 -13.09
C GLU A 310 7.90 -18.36 -14.03
N ARG A 311 8.45 -19.57 -13.91
CA ARG A 311 9.52 -20.09 -14.76
C ARG A 311 9.11 -21.47 -15.25
N GLU A 312 8.77 -21.56 -16.53
CA GLU A 312 8.41 -22.83 -17.18
C GLU A 312 9.64 -23.57 -17.70
N GLY A 313 9.65 -24.89 -17.56
CA GLY A 313 10.66 -25.76 -18.16
C GLY A 313 12.07 -25.63 -17.59
N VAL A 314 12.22 -25.27 -16.31
CA VAL A 314 13.54 -25.09 -15.69
C VAL A 314 14.02 -26.35 -14.97
N LEU A 315 15.34 -26.56 -14.92
CA LEU A 315 15.94 -27.66 -14.19
C LEU A 315 15.78 -27.40 -12.69
N ALA A 316 15.02 -28.23 -11.99
CA ALA A 316 14.68 -27.99 -10.59
C ALA A 316 15.18 -29.13 -9.69
N VAL A 317 15.68 -28.76 -8.52
CA VAL A 317 16.11 -29.71 -7.48
C VAL A 317 15.32 -29.48 -6.20
N PRO A 318 14.90 -30.55 -5.49
CA PRO A 318 14.26 -30.43 -4.19
C PRO A 318 15.10 -29.64 -3.19
N ASN A 319 14.47 -28.74 -2.45
CA ASN A 319 15.14 -27.93 -1.42
C ASN A 319 15.79 -28.77 -0.31
N SER A 320 15.30 -29.98 -0.08
CA SER A 320 15.90 -30.96 0.83
C SER A 320 17.32 -31.33 0.41
N ALA A 321 17.59 -31.49 -0.89
CA ALA A 321 18.91 -31.84 -1.41
C ALA A 321 19.95 -30.74 -1.22
N LEU A 322 19.53 -29.46 -1.29
CA LEU A 322 20.39 -28.30 -1.06
C LEU A 322 20.78 -28.11 0.41
N ARG A 323 19.98 -28.65 1.32
CA ARG A 323 20.24 -28.58 2.77
C ARG A 323 20.96 -29.80 3.30
N PHE A 324 21.10 -30.85 2.49
CA PHE A 324 21.76 -32.08 2.88
C PHE A 324 23.25 -31.84 3.11
N ARG A 325 23.73 -32.21 4.29
CA ARG A 325 25.16 -32.28 4.62
C ARG A 325 25.44 -33.70 5.12
N PRO A 326 26.42 -34.41 4.53
CA PRO A 326 26.81 -35.72 5.04
C PRO A 326 27.31 -35.55 6.48
N SER A 327 26.84 -36.40 7.38
CA SER A 327 27.26 -36.44 8.79
C SER A 327 27.57 -37.88 9.19
N GLY A 328 28.52 -38.06 10.11
CA GLY A 328 28.90 -39.38 10.62
C GLY A 328 29.65 -40.25 9.60
N SER A 329 29.24 -41.50 9.43
CA SER A 329 29.87 -42.50 8.55
C SER A 329 29.86 -42.12 7.05
N LEU A 330 28.97 -41.21 6.64
CA LEU A 330 28.90 -40.67 5.28
C LEU A 330 30.01 -39.66 4.96
N GLU A 331 30.62 -39.04 5.98
CA GLU A 331 31.71 -38.09 5.79
C GLU A 331 32.98 -38.77 5.26
N GLY A 332 33.16 -40.07 5.56
CA GLY A 332 34.23 -40.91 5.02
C GLY A 332 33.99 -41.41 3.59
N GLN A 333 32.76 -41.29 3.08
CA GLN A 333 32.35 -41.67 1.71
C GLN A 333 32.07 -40.44 0.83
N ALA A 334 32.26 -39.23 1.38
CA ALA A 334 32.10 -37.97 0.70
C ALA A 334 33.41 -37.56 0.03
N ILE A 335 33.38 -37.45 -1.31
CA ILE A 335 34.46 -36.84 -2.06
C ILE A 335 34.15 -35.35 -2.20
N ALA A 336 34.87 -34.52 -1.44
CA ALA A 336 34.81 -33.06 -1.61
C ALA A 336 35.27 -32.68 -3.02
N ALA A 337 34.62 -31.68 -3.63
CA ALA A 337 34.91 -31.26 -5.00
C ALA A 337 36.42 -31.03 -5.21
N ALA A 338 37.05 -31.84 -6.07
CA ALA A 338 38.47 -31.81 -6.31
C ALA A 338 38.93 -30.45 -6.88
N ASP A 339 39.84 -29.79 -6.16
CA ASP A 339 40.58 -28.63 -6.66
C ASP A 339 41.57 -29.12 -7.73
N THR A 340 41.17 -29.07 -9.00
CA THR A 340 42.07 -29.32 -10.11
C THR A 340 42.98 -28.11 -10.33
N GLY A 341 44.13 -28.11 -9.67
CA GLY A 341 45.27 -27.23 -9.95
C GLY A 341 46.56 -27.71 -9.25
N GLY A 342 47.34 -28.57 -9.91
CA GLY A 342 48.65 -29.09 -9.42
C GLY A 342 49.73 -28.00 -9.27
N GLY A 343 50.89 -28.23 -8.64
CA GLY A 343 51.52 -29.43 -8.10
C GLY A 343 52.78 -29.07 -7.28
N GLU A 344 53.28 -30.09 -6.59
CA GLU A 344 54.49 -30.31 -5.77
C GLU A 344 55.55 -29.21 -5.52
N GLY A 345 55.95 -29.10 -4.24
CA GLY A 345 57.21 -28.46 -3.82
C GLY A 345 57.33 -28.25 -2.30
N ARG A 346 57.68 -29.30 -1.55
CA ARG A 346 57.91 -29.28 -0.09
C ARG A 346 59.28 -28.65 0.22
N GLY A 347 59.34 -27.58 1.01
CA GLY A 347 60.61 -27.02 1.50
C GLY A 347 60.46 -25.85 2.48
N ALA A 348 60.87 -26.07 3.73
CA ALA A 348 60.87 -25.09 4.81
C ALA A 348 61.87 -23.93 4.63
N ARG A 349 61.47 -22.69 4.95
CA ARG A 349 62.30 -21.68 5.68
C ARG A 349 61.52 -20.40 5.93
N GLY A 350 61.79 -19.78 7.08
CA GLY A 350 61.09 -18.60 7.57
C GLY A 350 61.59 -17.26 7.03
N GLY A 351 60.87 -16.21 7.45
CA GLY A 351 61.36 -14.86 7.74
C GLY A 351 61.85 -13.99 6.58
N GLY A 352 61.06 -12.96 6.24
CA GLY A 352 61.54 -11.75 5.55
C GLY A 352 60.54 -11.18 4.52
N PRO A 353 60.16 -9.89 4.59
CA PRO A 353 59.10 -9.33 3.76
C PRO A 353 59.64 -8.85 2.41
N ALA A 354 58.97 -9.19 1.32
CA ALA A 354 59.20 -8.53 0.04
C ALA A 354 57.95 -8.57 -0.87
N SER A 355 57.47 -7.36 -1.15
CA SER A 355 56.63 -6.92 -2.26
C SER A 355 56.62 -7.82 -3.51
N ARG A 356 55.41 -8.19 -3.98
CA ARG A 356 55.03 -8.28 -5.41
C ARG A 356 53.53 -8.57 -5.62
N GLY A 357 52.87 -7.67 -6.37
CA GLY A 357 51.86 -8.01 -7.39
C GLY A 357 50.51 -8.57 -6.94
N GLY A 358 49.63 -7.71 -6.43
CA GLY A 358 48.19 -8.00 -6.32
C GLY A 358 47.51 -7.87 -7.68
N GLY A 359 47.29 -8.98 -8.37
CA GLY A 359 46.53 -9.04 -9.62
C GLY A 359 45.84 -10.39 -9.72
N GLY A 360 44.59 -10.48 -9.28
CA GLY A 360 43.86 -11.75 -9.34
C GLY A 360 42.57 -11.73 -8.52
N ALA A 361 41.57 -10.97 -9.01
CA ALA A 361 40.13 -11.17 -8.76
C ALA A 361 39.32 -10.02 -9.39
N GLY A 362 39.81 -8.77 -9.30
CA GLY A 362 39.09 -7.58 -9.78
C GLY A 362 39.18 -7.31 -11.30
N GLY A 363 40.26 -7.75 -11.96
CA GLY A 363 40.50 -7.43 -13.38
C GLY A 363 39.56 -8.14 -14.37
N GLY A 364 39.20 -9.40 -14.09
CA GLY A 364 38.33 -10.20 -14.96
C GLY A 364 36.82 -9.89 -14.83
N MET A 365 36.43 -9.22 -13.75
CA MET A 365 35.06 -8.72 -13.56
C MET A 365 34.85 -7.43 -14.38
N MET A 366 35.88 -6.58 -14.45
CA MET A 366 35.83 -5.31 -15.19
C MET A 366 35.82 -5.48 -16.71
N ALA A 367 36.61 -6.41 -17.24
CA ALA A 367 36.61 -6.66 -18.68
C ALA A 367 35.23 -7.11 -19.19
N ARG A 368 34.54 -7.98 -18.43
CA ARG A 368 33.19 -8.44 -18.76
C ARG A 368 32.13 -7.33 -18.60
N MET A 369 32.25 -6.51 -17.55
CA MET A 369 31.36 -5.38 -17.34
C MET A 369 31.50 -4.31 -18.44
N ALA A 370 32.73 -4.05 -18.88
CA ALA A 370 33.01 -3.09 -19.94
C ALA A 370 32.43 -3.52 -21.29
N GLU A 371 32.45 -4.82 -21.58
CA GLU A 371 31.88 -5.42 -22.78
C GLU A 371 30.34 -5.49 -22.73
N GLU A 372 29.75 -5.84 -21.58
CA GLU A 372 28.28 -5.93 -21.43
C GLU A 372 27.57 -4.56 -21.37
N LEU A 373 28.28 -3.49 -21.02
CA LEU A 373 27.76 -2.12 -20.89
C LEU A 373 28.21 -1.18 -22.02
N ASP A 374 28.91 -1.69 -23.04
CA ASP A 374 29.48 -0.91 -24.15
C ASP A 374 30.23 0.34 -23.67
N MET A 375 31.11 0.19 -22.68
CA MET A 375 31.82 1.31 -22.06
C MET A 375 32.95 1.82 -22.95
N THR A 376 33.09 3.15 -23.08
CA THR A 376 34.24 3.76 -23.79
C THR A 376 35.55 3.55 -23.03
N GLU A 377 36.69 3.61 -23.72
CA GLU A 377 38.02 3.43 -23.09
C GLU A 377 38.25 4.40 -21.91
N ASP A 378 37.76 5.63 -22.03
CA ASP A 378 37.83 6.64 -20.95
C ASP A 378 36.94 6.26 -19.75
N GLN A 379 35.73 5.74 -19.99
CA GLN A 379 34.84 5.27 -18.93
C GLN A 379 35.40 4.03 -18.23
N GLN A 380 36.08 3.14 -18.97
CA GLN A 380 36.73 1.97 -18.40
C GLN A 380 37.88 2.37 -17.46
N ALA A 381 38.70 3.35 -17.85
CA ALA A 381 39.78 3.87 -16.99
C ALA A 381 39.22 4.50 -15.70
N GLN A 382 38.18 5.34 -15.82
CA GLN A 382 37.54 5.99 -14.66
C GLN A 382 36.86 4.99 -13.73
N ALA A 383 36.19 3.98 -14.27
CA ALA A 383 35.54 2.93 -13.48
C ALA A 383 36.57 2.02 -12.78
N GLN A 384 37.70 1.72 -13.42
CA GLN A 384 38.79 0.98 -12.79
C GLN A 384 39.38 1.73 -11.59
N ASP A 385 39.59 3.04 -11.74
CA ASP A 385 40.08 3.88 -10.64
C ASP A 385 39.05 4.10 -9.53
N ALA A 386 37.77 4.18 -9.87
CA ALA A 386 36.68 4.22 -8.91
C ALA A 386 36.62 2.92 -8.08
N MET A 387 36.67 1.76 -8.74
CA MET A 387 36.68 0.47 -8.06
C MET A 387 37.94 0.21 -7.23
N ARG A 388 39.12 0.63 -7.69
CA ARG A 388 40.34 0.56 -6.89
C ARG A 388 40.19 1.32 -5.58
N ARG A 389 39.56 2.49 -5.60
CA ARG A 389 39.25 3.27 -4.39
C ARG A 389 38.26 2.54 -3.47
N VAL A 390 37.20 1.96 -4.03
CA VAL A 390 36.21 1.18 -3.26
C VAL A 390 36.88 -0.05 -2.61
N PHE A 391 37.61 -0.86 -3.36
CA PHE A 391 38.27 -2.05 -2.83
C PHE A 391 39.38 -1.71 -1.83
N ALA A 392 40.14 -0.63 -2.03
CA ALA A 392 41.11 -0.15 -1.05
C ALA A 392 40.42 0.28 0.26
N SER A 393 39.26 0.95 0.17
CA SER A 393 38.48 1.33 1.36
C SER A 393 37.93 0.11 2.12
N ILE A 394 37.50 -0.92 1.40
CA ILE A 394 37.04 -2.20 1.96
C ILE A 394 38.20 -2.89 2.68
N GLN A 395 39.37 -2.95 2.04
CA GLN A 395 40.54 -3.62 2.59
C GLN A 395 41.09 -2.92 3.84
N ALA A 396 41.08 -1.59 3.84
CA ALA A 396 41.45 -0.78 5.01
C ALA A 396 40.48 -0.98 6.19
N GLN A 397 39.18 -1.06 5.90
CA GLN A 397 38.13 -1.27 6.91
C GLN A 397 38.15 -2.70 7.49
N ALA A 398 38.48 -3.69 6.66
CA ALA A 398 38.69 -5.07 7.10
C ALA A 398 39.95 -5.21 7.98
N ALA A 399 41.01 -4.43 7.68
CA ALA A 399 42.24 -4.40 8.49
C ALA A 399 42.06 -3.70 9.84
N SER A 400 41.09 -2.79 9.98
CA SER A 400 40.78 -2.09 11.23
C SER A 400 39.89 -2.88 12.21
N GLY A 401 39.55 -4.14 11.90
CA GLY A 401 38.82 -5.04 12.81
C GLY A 401 37.33 -4.71 13.01
N GLY A 402 36.74 -3.86 12.16
CA GLY A 402 35.32 -3.54 12.20
C GLY A 402 34.46 -4.63 11.56
N GLU A 403 33.24 -4.81 12.07
CA GLU A 403 32.26 -5.72 11.49
C GLU A 403 31.90 -5.26 10.07
N PHE A 404 32.37 -6.01 9.07
CA PHE A 404 32.23 -5.65 7.67
C PHE A 404 30.95 -6.27 7.11
N ASP A 405 29.94 -5.44 6.91
CA ASP A 405 28.71 -5.87 6.25
C ASP A 405 28.97 -6.12 4.75
N ARG A 406 29.09 -7.40 4.39
CA ARG A 406 29.32 -7.86 3.01
C ARG A 406 28.15 -7.53 2.09
N SER A 407 26.96 -7.31 2.62
CA SER A 407 25.77 -6.94 1.83
C SER A 407 25.82 -5.48 1.34
N ALA A 408 26.69 -4.63 1.90
CA ALA A 408 26.85 -3.23 1.52
C ALA A 408 27.83 -2.99 0.36
N ILE A 409 28.54 -4.04 -0.10
CA ILE A 409 29.50 -3.94 -1.22
C ILE A 409 28.82 -3.50 -2.54
N PRO A 410 27.69 -4.10 -2.96
CA PRO A 410 27.03 -3.72 -4.21
C PRO A 410 26.61 -2.26 -4.25
N ALA A 411 26.07 -1.73 -3.13
CA ALA A 411 25.66 -0.33 -3.02
C ALA A 411 26.84 0.65 -3.13
N ARG A 412 28.00 0.30 -2.57
CA ARG A 412 29.23 1.10 -2.68
C ARG A 412 29.78 1.11 -4.10
N ILE A 413 29.71 -0.02 -4.79
CA ILE A 413 30.12 -0.13 -6.20
C ILE A 413 29.16 0.69 -7.08
N GLU A 414 27.85 0.60 -6.86
CA GLU A 414 26.87 1.41 -7.59
C GLU A 414 27.10 2.91 -7.38
N ALA A 415 27.35 3.35 -6.14
CA ALA A 415 27.63 4.75 -5.84
C ALA A 415 28.87 5.28 -6.56
N ALA A 416 29.91 4.45 -6.68
CA ALA A 416 31.15 4.81 -7.36
C ALA A 416 31.02 4.82 -8.91
N LEU A 417 30.08 4.04 -9.45
CA LEU A 417 29.83 3.95 -10.89
C LEU A 417 28.81 4.99 -11.39
N ARG A 418 28.00 5.58 -10.50
CA ARG A 418 27.00 6.60 -10.83
C ARG A 418 27.60 7.82 -11.55
N ASP A 419 28.82 8.21 -11.19
CA ASP A 419 29.49 9.39 -11.76
C ASP A 419 30.21 9.08 -13.10
N VAL A 420 30.28 7.80 -13.49
CA VAL A 420 31.05 7.32 -14.66
C VAL A 420 30.13 6.79 -15.77
N LEU A 421 29.01 6.17 -15.40
CA LEU A 421 28.05 5.56 -16.32
C LEU A 421 26.92 6.53 -16.69
N THR A 422 26.43 6.44 -17.93
CA THR A 422 25.22 7.18 -18.36
C THR A 422 23.96 6.65 -17.68
N PRO A 423 22.85 7.41 -17.62
CA PRO A 423 21.59 6.93 -17.04
C PRO A 423 21.04 5.63 -17.66
N GLU A 424 21.24 5.43 -18.96
CA GLU A 424 20.83 4.20 -19.66
C GLU A 424 21.76 3.02 -19.34
N GLN A 425 23.08 3.24 -19.30
CA GLN A 425 24.03 2.22 -18.87
C GLN A 425 23.84 1.85 -17.39
N MET A 426 23.47 2.81 -16.53
CA MET A 426 23.14 2.54 -15.13
C MET A 426 21.88 1.68 -14.98
N ARG A 427 20.84 1.91 -15.80
CA ARG A 427 19.67 1.03 -15.83
C ARG A 427 20.06 -0.39 -16.23
N ARG A 428 20.84 -0.54 -17.31
CA ARG A 428 21.31 -1.85 -17.78
C ARG A 428 22.22 -2.54 -16.76
N TYR A 429 23.09 -1.79 -16.09
CA TYR A 429 23.90 -2.29 -14.98
C TYR A 429 23.04 -2.76 -13.82
N ARG A 430 21.99 -2.02 -13.43
CA ARG A 430 21.05 -2.45 -12.40
C ARG A 430 20.33 -3.73 -12.79
N GLU A 431 19.82 -3.81 -14.02
CA GLU A 431 19.16 -5.02 -14.55
C GLU A 431 20.11 -6.24 -14.54
N LEU A 432 21.34 -6.08 -15.03
CA LEU A 432 22.36 -7.15 -15.02
C LEU A 432 22.81 -7.53 -13.60
N SER A 433 22.91 -6.54 -12.70
CA SER A 433 23.30 -6.77 -11.30
C SER A 433 22.19 -7.46 -10.52
N ALA A 434 20.92 -7.12 -10.77
CA ALA A 434 19.76 -7.76 -10.18
C ALA A 434 19.64 -9.21 -10.67
N ALA A 435 19.81 -9.45 -11.96
CA ALA A 435 19.81 -10.80 -12.53
C ALA A 435 20.94 -11.68 -11.96
N ARG A 436 22.12 -11.09 -11.67
CA ARG A 436 23.22 -11.82 -11.00
C ARG A 436 23.01 -12.00 -9.51
N ALA A 437 22.31 -11.08 -8.83
CA ALA A 437 21.98 -11.19 -7.42
C ALA A 437 20.97 -12.31 -7.13
N GLU A 438 20.13 -12.67 -8.11
CA GLU A 438 19.24 -13.83 -8.04
C GLU A 438 19.99 -15.16 -8.02
N ILE A 439 21.22 -15.21 -8.54
CA ILE A 439 22.01 -16.44 -8.63
C ILE A 439 22.83 -16.65 -7.35
N ARG A 440 22.45 -17.66 -6.57
CA ARG A 440 23.13 -18.03 -5.31
C ARG A 440 24.02 -19.26 -5.50
N PRO A 441 25.25 -19.27 -4.98
CA PRO A 441 26.06 -20.48 -4.98
C PRO A 441 25.46 -21.52 -4.03
N GLY A 442 25.29 -22.75 -4.50
CA GLY A 442 24.86 -23.89 -3.71
C GLY A 442 25.75 -25.11 -3.98
N SER A 443 25.65 -26.10 -3.11
CA SER A 443 26.18 -27.44 -3.40
C SER A 443 25.10 -28.49 -3.22
N VAL A 444 25.15 -29.51 -4.08
CA VAL A 444 24.27 -30.66 -4.05
C VAL A 444 25.14 -31.91 -4.05
N TRP A 445 24.71 -32.94 -3.35
CA TRP A 445 25.39 -34.22 -3.32
C TRP A 445 24.72 -35.18 -4.30
N VAL A 446 25.50 -35.79 -5.18
CA VAL A 446 25.04 -36.79 -6.14
C VAL A 446 25.60 -38.13 -5.74
N GLU A 447 24.76 -39.16 -5.73
CA GLU A 447 25.20 -40.54 -5.51
C GLU A 447 25.74 -41.14 -6.81
N ARG A 448 27.00 -41.58 -6.79
CA ARG A 448 27.64 -42.25 -7.92
C ARG A 448 27.37 -43.76 -7.85
N ALA A 449 27.47 -44.45 -8.99
CA ALA A 449 27.23 -45.90 -9.11
C ALA A 449 28.11 -46.81 -8.22
N ASP A 450 29.13 -46.26 -7.55
CA ASP A 450 30.02 -46.93 -6.59
C ASP A 450 29.60 -46.72 -5.12
N GLY A 451 28.47 -46.03 -4.86
CA GLY A 451 27.96 -45.74 -3.53
C GLY A 451 28.65 -44.57 -2.83
N MET A 452 29.53 -43.83 -3.53
CA MET A 452 30.18 -42.63 -3.00
C MET A 452 29.36 -41.36 -3.29
N LEU A 453 29.45 -40.39 -2.38
CA LEU A 453 28.78 -39.09 -2.50
C LEU A 453 29.75 -38.06 -3.08
N GLU A 454 29.39 -37.46 -4.21
CA GLU A 454 30.17 -36.41 -4.86
C GLU A 454 29.52 -35.05 -4.66
N GLU A 455 30.27 -34.09 -4.12
CA GLU A 455 29.81 -32.70 -4.00
C GLU A 455 29.88 -32.02 -5.37
N ARG A 456 28.73 -31.58 -5.89
CA ARG A 456 28.65 -30.76 -7.10
C ARG A 456 28.26 -29.34 -6.76
N ARG A 457 29.05 -28.38 -7.25
CA ARG A 457 28.75 -26.96 -7.11
C ARG A 457 27.73 -26.55 -8.16
N VAL A 458 26.63 -25.94 -7.70
CA VAL A 458 25.52 -25.48 -8.54
C VAL A 458 25.24 -24.00 -8.28
N GLN A 459 24.64 -23.36 -9.26
CA GLN A 459 24.14 -22.00 -9.22
C GLN A 459 22.62 -22.05 -9.15
N LEU A 460 22.09 -21.56 -8.03
CA LEU A 460 20.68 -21.63 -7.67
C LEU A 460 19.97 -20.34 -8.10
N GLY A 461 18.81 -20.47 -8.71
CA GLY A 461 17.95 -19.37 -9.12
C GLY A 461 16.72 -19.23 -8.23
N VAL A 462 15.55 -19.06 -8.87
CA VAL A 462 14.27 -18.86 -8.19
C VAL A 462 13.86 -20.15 -7.46
N SER A 463 13.27 -20.00 -6.26
CA SER A 463 12.73 -21.11 -5.48
C SER A 463 11.23 -20.92 -5.27
N ASP A 464 10.47 -22.00 -5.38
CA ASP A 464 9.03 -22.06 -5.08
C ASP A 464 8.74 -22.54 -3.63
N GLY A 465 9.80 -22.69 -2.82
CA GLY A 465 9.73 -23.21 -1.44
C GLY A 465 9.88 -24.74 -1.33
N GLN A 466 9.53 -25.51 -2.36
CA GLN A 466 9.74 -26.97 -2.39
C GLN A 466 10.94 -27.37 -3.24
N LYS A 467 11.15 -26.70 -4.37
CA LYS A 467 12.20 -26.89 -5.35
C LYS A 467 12.90 -25.56 -5.62
N THR A 468 14.14 -25.64 -6.09
CA THR A 468 14.92 -24.48 -6.53
C THR A 468 15.45 -24.73 -7.92
N GLU A 469 15.37 -23.69 -8.74
CA GLU A 469 15.94 -23.64 -10.08
C GLU A 469 17.46 -23.78 -10.03
N ILE A 470 18.01 -24.55 -10.95
CA ILE A 470 19.44 -24.62 -11.20
C ILE A 470 19.72 -23.91 -12.52
N VAL A 471 20.33 -22.73 -12.41
CA VAL A 471 20.68 -21.84 -13.54
C VAL A 471 21.99 -22.26 -14.19
N GLY A 472 22.86 -22.95 -13.44
CA GLY A 472 24.13 -23.46 -13.95
C GLY A 472 24.83 -24.37 -12.96
N GLY A 473 25.83 -25.11 -13.43
CA GLY A 473 26.57 -26.06 -12.60
C GLY A 473 26.82 -27.36 -13.35
N GLN A 474 27.50 -28.29 -12.68
CA GLN A 474 27.78 -29.62 -13.21
C GLN A 474 26.60 -30.56 -12.89
N LEU A 475 25.36 -30.21 -13.22
CA LEU A 475 24.21 -31.07 -12.92
C LEU A 475 23.35 -31.25 -14.18
N GLU A 476 23.06 -32.49 -14.52
CA GLU A 476 22.28 -32.85 -15.71
C GLU A 476 20.89 -33.38 -15.33
N ALA A 477 19.93 -33.26 -16.25
CA ALA A 477 18.60 -33.81 -16.06
C ALA A 477 18.66 -35.35 -15.91
N GLY A 478 18.01 -35.87 -14.87
CA GLY A 478 17.94 -37.30 -14.56
C GLY A 478 18.99 -37.81 -13.55
N GLU A 479 19.92 -36.96 -13.09
CA GLU A 479 20.89 -37.39 -12.07
C GLU A 479 20.24 -37.57 -10.69
N PRO A 480 20.60 -38.61 -9.92
CA PRO A 480 20.05 -38.86 -8.60
C PRO A 480 20.71 -37.95 -7.55
N VAL A 481 19.99 -36.91 -7.13
CA VAL A 481 20.44 -36.01 -6.07
C VAL A 481 20.00 -36.53 -4.70
N VAL A 482 20.90 -36.49 -3.72
CA VAL A 482 20.63 -36.99 -2.37
C VAL A 482 19.76 -36.01 -1.61
N THR A 483 18.58 -36.44 -1.19
CA THR A 483 17.62 -35.61 -0.44
C THR A 483 17.65 -35.90 1.06
N ARG A 484 17.92 -37.16 1.44
CA ARG A 484 18.00 -37.61 2.83
C ARG A 484 18.88 -38.85 2.91
N ALA A 485 19.62 -38.99 4.01
CA ALA A 485 20.25 -40.25 4.38
C ALA A 485 19.80 -40.64 5.78
N ARG A 486 19.45 -41.91 5.98
CA ARG A 486 19.02 -42.46 7.28
C ARG A 486 19.86 -43.70 7.56
N GLU A 487 20.31 -43.86 8.79
CA GLU A 487 20.87 -45.14 9.25
C GLU A 487 19.71 -46.13 9.40
N ALA A 488 19.77 -47.30 8.74
CA ALA A 488 18.81 -48.37 9.01
C ALA A 488 19.00 -48.85 10.46
N GLY A 489 17.93 -48.74 11.24
CA GLY A 489 17.90 -49.12 12.66
C GLY A 489 17.85 -50.62 12.90
#